data_AF-A0A2A2UXG3-F1
#
_entry.id   AF-A0A2A2UXG3-F1
#
_cell.length_a   1.000
_cell.length_b   1.000
_cell.length_c   1.000
_cell.angle_alpha   90.00
_cell.angle_beta   90.00
_cell.angle_gamma   90.00
#
_symmetry.space_group_name_H-M   'P 1'
#
loop_
_entity.id
_entity.type
_entity.pdbx_description
1 polymer ?
#
loop_
_entity_poly.entity_id
_entity_poly.type
_entity_poly.pdbx_seq_one_letter_code
_entity_poly.pdbx_strand_id
1 'polypeptide(L)' 'MDFSQLNKKSAKSFNDQKALIKKLSQGRVVNCPSCQQPIALSLSQSTSNRAVAQCQQGCTFIELDLA' A
#
# COMPACT_ATOMS: atom_id res chain seq x y z
N MET A 1 18.18 23.43 9.72
CA MET A 1 17.63 22.11 9.37
C MET A 1 16.36 22.37 8.57
N ASP A 2 16.38 22.15 7.25
CA ASP A 2 15.28 22.52 6.37
C ASP A 2 14.23 21.39 6.32
N PHE A 3 13.19 21.52 7.15
CA PHE A 3 12.08 20.55 7.23
C PHE A 3 11.11 20.66 6.05
N SER A 4 11.25 21.68 5.19
CA SER A 4 10.35 21.92 4.06
C SER A 4 10.46 20.81 3.01
N GLN A 5 11.65 20.25 2.82
CA GLN A 5 11.85 19.12 1.91
C GLN A 5 11.26 17.82 2.45
N LEU A 6 11.29 17.62 3.78
CA LEU A 6 10.67 16.47 4.43
C LEU A 6 9.14 16.54 4.29
N ASN A 7 8.54 17.72 4.52
CA ASN A 7 7.10 17.92 4.35
C ASN A 7 6.62 17.62 2.92
N LYS A 8 7.37 18.05 1.90
CA LYS A 8 7.06 17.72 0.49
C LYS A 8 7.14 16.23 0.20
N LYS A 9 8.18 15.55 0.72
CA LYS A 9 8.33 14.09 0.59
C LYS A 9 7.19 13.33 1.28
N SER A 10 6.78 13.78 2.46
CA SER A 10 5.66 13.18 3.20
C SER A 10 4.33 13.37 2.46
N ALA A 11 4.05 14.56 1.92
CA ALA A 11 2.83 14.81 1.13
C ALA A 11 2.79 13.96 -0.15
N LYS A 12 3.92 13.82 -0.84
CA LYS A 12 4.03 12.93 -2.00
C LYS A 12 3.81 11.46 -1.61
N SER A 13 4.46 10.99 -0.55
CA SER A 13 4.31 9.62 -0.04
C SER A 13 2.87 9.29 0.32
N PHE A 14 2.15 10.22 0.96
CA PHE A 14 0.74 10.03 1.30
C PHE A 14 -0.16 9.92 0.06
N ASN A 15 0.04 10.81 -0.92
CA ASN A 15 -0.74 10.77 -2.17
C ASN A 15 -0.46 9.50 -2.98
N ASP A 16 0.80 9.06 -3.03
CA ASP A 16 1.21 7.84 -3.72
C ASP A 16 0.59 6.60 -3.03
N GLN A 17 0.58 6.55 -1.69
CA GLN A 17 -0.08 5.50 -0.91
C GLN A 17 -1.60 5.49 -1.15
N LYS A 18 -2.26 6.65 -1.14
CA LYS A 18 -3.71 6.77 -1.41
C LYS A 18 -4.07 6.30 -2.82
N ALA A 19 -3.27 6.67 -3.83
CA ALA A 19 -3.48 6.24 -5.20
C ALA A 19 -3.30 4.73 -5.36
N LEU A 20 -2.35 4.14 -4.65
CA LEU A 20 -2.10 2.70 -4.62
C LEU A 20 -3.28 1.95 -4.00
N ILE A 21 -3.78 2.38 -2.84
CA ILE A 21 -4.96 1.79 -2.19
C ILE A 21 -6.18 1.88 -3.13
N LYS A 22 -6.40 3.02 -3.80
CA LYS A 22 -7.50 3.18 -4.76
C LYS A 22 -7.40 2.21 -5.94
N LYS A 23 -6.19 1.93 -6.43
CA LYS A 23 -5.99 0.96 -7.53
C LYS A 23 -6.23 -0.47 -7.05
N LEU A 24 -5.76 -0.80 -5.84
CA LEU A 24 -5.99 -2.11 -5.21
C LEU A 24 -7.49 -2.36 -4.97
N SER A 25 -8.23 -1.36 -4.47
CA SER A 25 -9.68 -1.49 -4.24
C SER A 25 -10.49 -1.61 -5.54
N GLN A 26 -9.95 -1.12 -6.67
CA GLN A 26 -10.51 -1.34 -8.01
C GLN A 26 -10.20 -2.73 -8.58
N GLY A 27 -9.52 -3.61 -7.83
CA GLY A 27 -9.09 -4.92 -8.30
C GLY A 27 -7.98 -4.87 -9.35
N ARG A 28 -7.29 -3.74 -9.50
CA ARG A 28 -6.19 -3.61 -10.45
C ARG A 28 -4.91 -4.19 -9.86
N VAL A 29 -4.14 -4.89 -10.69
CA VAL A 29 -2.78 -5.30 -10.33
C VAL A 29 -1.91 -4.06 -10.21
N VAL A 30 -1.28 -3.88 -9.05
CA VAL A 30 -0.35 -2.77 -8.78
C VAL A 30 1.02 -3.35 -8.46
N ASN A 31 2.06 -2.88 -9.15
CA ASN A 31 3.43 -3.26 -8.82
C ASN A 31 3.98 -2.35 -7.71
N CYS A 32 4.75 -2.94 -6.80
CA CYS A 32 5.44 -2.23 -5.74
C CYS A 32 6.44 -1.24 -6.35
N PRO A 33 6.46 0.03 -5.92
CA PRO A 33 7.42 1.01 -6.44
C PRO A 33 8.87 0.72 -6.05
N SER A 34 9.10 -0.09 -5.01
CA SER A 34 10.44 -0.45 -4.52
C SER A 34 11.03 -1.64 -5.27
N CYS A 35 10.33 -2.78 -5.28
CA CYS A 35 10.83 -4.02 -5.88
C CYS A 35 10.23 -4.35 -7.26
N GLN A 36 9.31 -3.52 -7.76
CA GLN A 36 8.61 -3.70 -9.05
C GLN A 36 7.80 -5.00 -9.17
N GLN A 37 7.62 -5.74 -8.08
CA GLN A 37 6.82 -6.96 -8.04
C GLN A 37 5.34 -6.66 -7.80
N PRO A 38 4.42 -7.49 -8.29
CA PRO A 38 2.99 -7.31 -8.03
C PRO A 38 2.69 -7.37 -6.53
N ILE A 39 1.84 -6.46 -6.06
CA ILE A 39 1.28 -6.47 -4.71
C ILE A 39 0.11 -7.45 -4.72
N ALA A 40 0.20 -8.49 -3.89
CA ALA A 40 -0.84 -9.49 -3.72
C ALA A 40 -1.75 -9.08 -2.55
N LEU A 41 -3.06 -9.24 -2.73
CA LEU A 41 -4.06 -9.08 -1.68
C LEU A 41 -4.38 -10.46 -1.09
N SER A 42 -4.06 -10.66 0.17
CA SER A 42 -4.38 -11.87 0.92
C SER A 42 -5.50 -11.57 1.91
N LEU A 43 -6.61 -12.27 1.80
CA LEU A 43 -7.67 -12.24 2.82
C LEU A 43 -7.22 -13.08 4.02
N SER A 44 -7.16 -12.49 5.21
CA SER A 44 -6.82 -13.23 6.42
C SER A 44 -8.06 -14.01 6.89
N GLN A 45 -8.01 -15.33 6.79
CA GLN A 45 -9.13 -16.20 7.21
C GLN A 45 -9.33 -16.20 8.74
N SER A 46 -8.33 -15.78 9.51
CA SER A 46 -8.37 -15.80 10.98
C SER A 46 -9.09 -14.60 11.61
N THR A 47 -9.18 -13.49 10.89
CA THR A 47 -9.87 -12.27 11.32
C THR A 47 -10.85 -11.91 10.22
N SER A 48 -12.12 -12.24 10.43
CA SER A 48 -13.20 -12.32 9.43
C SER A 48 -13.42 -11.10 8.53
N ASN A 49 -12.75 -9.97 8.78
CA ASN A 49 -12.89 -8.73 8.01
C ASN A 49 -11.54 -8.04 7.73
N ARG A 50 -10.40 -8.76 7.66
CA ARG A 50 -9.12 -8.13 7.32
C ARG A 50 -8.52 -8.67 6.03
N ALA A 51 -8.04 -7.76 5.20
CA ALA A 51 -7.22 -8.06 4.04
C ALA A 51 -5.83 -7.46 4.20
N VAL A 52 -4.81 -8.15 3.71
CA VAL A 52 -3.43 -7.67 3.73
C VAL A 52 -2.96 -7.56 2.30
N ALA A 53 -2.57 -6.35 1.87
CA ALA A 53 -1.91 -6.15 0.59
C ALA A 53 -0.40 -6.05 0.81
N GLN A 54 0.35 -7.01 0.26
CA GLN A 54 1.80 -7.04 0.39
C GLN A 54 2.51 -7.53 -0.87
N CYS A 55 3.74 -7.06 -1.09
CA CYS A 55 4.62 -7.64 -2.11
C CYS A 55 5.46 -8.78 -1.52
N GLN A 56 5.96 -9.67 -2.37
CA GLN A 56 6.77 -10.84 -1.96
C GLN A 56 8.02 -10.47 -1.15
N GLN A 57 8.61 -9.31 -1.43
CA GLN A 57 9.79 -8.80 -0.71
C GLN A 57 9.46 -8.09 0.63
N GLY A 58 8.18 -7.84 0.94
CA GLY A 58 7.79 -7.12 2.15
C GLY A 58 8.06 -5.60 2.13
N CYS A 59 8.39 -5.02 0.99
CA CYS A 59 8.61 -3.57 0.85
C CYS A 59 7.34 -2.73 1.06
N THR A 60 6.17 -3.33 0.82
CA THR A 60 4.87 -2.71 1.02
C THR A 60 4.02 -3.68 1.81
N PHE A 61 3.45 -3.19 2.91
CA PHE A 61 2.55 -3.93 3.78
C PHE A 61 1.40 -3.00 4.14
N ILE A 62 0.19 -3.37 3.75
CA ILE A 62 -1.02 -2.57 3.96
C ILE A 62 -2.07 -3.49 4.54
N GLU A 63 -2.48 -3.24 5.78
CA GLU A 63 -3.63 -3.89 6.39
C GLU A 63 -4.89 -3.07 6.07
N LEU A 64 -5.89 -3.74 5.50
CA LEU A 64 -7.18 -3.20 5.10
C LEU A 64 -8.24 -3.81 6.02
N ASP A 65 -9.01 -2.94 6.67
CA ASP A 65 -10.21 -3.33 7.39
C ASP A 65 -11.39 -3.32 6.41
N LEU A 66 -12.02 -4.47 6.23
CA LEU A 66 -13.17 -4.70 5.37
C LEU A 66 -14.45 -4.64 6.24
N ALA A 67 -14.69 -3.51 6.90
CA ALA A 67 -15.92 -3.25 7.67
C ALA A 67 -17.08 -2.80 6.79
#